data_AF-A0A958T1J9-F1
#
_entry.id   AF-A0A958T1J9-F1
#
_cell.length_a   1.000
_cell.length_b   1.000
_cell.length_c   1.000
_cell.angle_alpha   90.00
_cell.angle_beta   90.00
_cell.angle_gamma   90.00
#
_symmetry.space_group_name_H-M   'P 1'
#
loop_
_entity.id
_entity.type
_entity.pdbx_description
1 polymer ?
#
loop_
_entity_poly.entity_id
_entity_poly.type
_entity_poly.pdbx_seq_one_letter_code
_entity_poly.pdbx_strand_id
1 'polypeptide(L)'
;SFNSIKYLGKKMIAGEQCYHIQATSPDTDLQLWITSTGYMLPKKLIIIYKNEEDKRYEATFNTWKLNPNIPSSIFEFTPPPHSRLISIMAKS
;
A
#
# COMPACT_ATOMS: atom_id res chain seq x y z
N SER A 1 -17.53 -0.31 1.13
CA SER A 1 -17.15 0.86 0.29
C SER A 1 -16.67 1.98 1.20
N PHE A 2 -15.91 2.95 0.69
CA PHE A 2 -15.63 4.18 1.43
C PHE A 2 -16.85 5.11 1.34
N ASN A 3 -17.22 5.72 2.45
CA ASN A 3 -18.38 6.61 2.53
C ASN A 3 -17.98 8.07 2.31
N SER A 4 -16.69 8.39 2.45
CA SER A 4 -16.14 9.72 2.18
C SER A 4 -14.72 9.61 1.64
N ILE A 5 -14.39 10.49 0.70
CA ILE A 5 -13.02 10.73 0.23
C ILE A 5 -12.80 12.24 0.28
N LYS A 6 -11.74 12.67 0.95
CA LYS A 6 -11.39 14.08 1.15
C LYS A 6 -9.97 14.34 0.69
N TYR A 7 -9.79 15.43 -0.04
CA TYR A 7 -8.49 16.03 -0.26
C TYR A 7 -8.17 16.98 0.89
N LEU A 8 -7.07 16.73 1.59
CA LEU A 8 -6.65 17.46 2.80
C LEU A 8 -5.53 18.47 2.52
N GLY A 9 -5.29 18.78 1.24
CA GLY A 9 -4.30 19.74 0.81
C GLY A 9 -2.93 19.12 0.52
N LYS A 10 -1.93 20.00 0.36
CA LYS A 10 -0.54 19.61 0.10
C LYS A 10 0.23 19.49 1.43
N LYS A 11 1.07 18.47 1.56
CA LYS A 11 1.94 18.19 2.72
C LYS A 11 3.33 17.80 2.25
N MET A 12 4.36 18.13 3.02
CA MET A 12 5.73 17.67 2.74
C MET A 12 5.93 16.27 3.33
N ILE A 13 6.38 15.31 2.51
CA ILE A 13 6.72 13.95 2.92
C ILE A 13 8.12 13.63 2.41
N ALA A 14 9.06 13.38 3.32
CA ALA A 14 10.46 13.08 2.99
C ALA A 14 11.08 14.07 1.98
N GLY A 15 10.84 15.37 2.17
CA GLY A 15 11.37 16.43 1.30
C GLY A 15 10.59 16.68 0.01
N GLU A 16 9.51 15.93 -0.25
CA GLU A 16 8.70 16.05 -1.48
C GLU A 16 7.27 16.51 -1.18
N GLN A 17 6.76 17.46 -1.96
CA GLN A 17 5.39 17.94 -1.78
C GLN A 17 4.39 16.92 -2.34
N CYS A 18 3.46 16.48 -1.49
CA CYS A 18 2.46 15.46 -1.78
C CYS A 18 1.04 15.97 -1.56
N TYR A 19 0.09 15.51 -2.37
CA TYR A 19 -1.33 15.58 -2.09
C TYR A 19 -1.69 14.59 -0.99
N HIS A 20 -2.37 15.05 0.05
CA HIS A 20 -2.88 14.20 1.13
C HIS A 20 -4.36 13.92 0.89
N ILE A 21 -4.70 12.65 0.74
CA ILE A 21 -6.06 12.17 0.53
C ILE A 21 -6.42 11.27 1.71
N GLN A 22 -7.63 11.44 2.26
CA GLN A 22 -8.19 10.57 3.28
C GLN A 22 -9.48 9.96 2.78
N ALA A 23 -9.59 8.63 2.87
CA ALA A 23 -10.79 7.88 2.57
C ALA A 23 -11.28 7.18 3.84
N THR A 24 -12.56 7.36 4.17
CA THR A 24 -13.13 6.90 5.42
C THR A 24 -14.31 5.97 5.17
N SER A 25 -14.32 4.82 5.85
CA SER A 25 -15.44 3.87 5.93
C SER A 25 -15.90 3.74 7.40
N PRO A 26 -16.96 2.97 7.72
CA PRO A 26 -17.35 2.72 9.11
C PRO A 26 -16.23 2.11 9.94
N ASP A 27 -15.45 1.20 9.37
CA ASP A 27 -14.47 0.37 10.09
C ASP A 27 -13.02 0.80 9.88
N THR A 28 -12.75 1.69 8.92
CA THR A 28 -11.38 2.02 8.51
C THR A 28 -11.22 3.50 8.15
N ASP A 29 -10.07 4.07 8.48
CA ASP A 29 -9.56 5.31 7.91
C ASP A 29 -8.29 5.02 7.10
N LEU A 30 -8.30 5.35 5.82
CA LEU A 30 -7.16 5.20 4.92
C LEU A 30 -6.64 6.59 4.57
N GLN A 31 -5.34 6.79 4.69
CA GLN A 31 -4.67 8.02 4.29
C GLN A 31 -3.58 7.73 3.28
N LEU A 32 -3.57 8.46 2.18
CA LEU A 32 -2.64 8.28 1.08
C LEU A 32 -1.98 9.62 0.75
N TRP A 33 -0.67 9.60 0.61
CA TRP A 33 0.12 10.72 0.13
C TRP A 33 0.67 10.38 -1.24
N ILE A 34 0.39 11.25 -2.22
CA ILE A 34 0.79 11.10 -3.62
C ILE A 34 1.64 12.30 -4.01
N THR A 35 2.77 12.12 -4.70
CA THR A 35 3.60 13.25 -5.14
C THR A 35 2.78 14.25 -5.96
N SER A 36 2.92 15.54 -5.65
CA SER A 36 2.08 16.59 -6.25
C SER A 36 2.52 17.01 -7.66
N THR A 37 3.69 16.53 -8.07
CA THR A 37 4.37 16.80 -9.34
C THR A 37 4.93 15.50 -9.92
N GLY A 38 5.24 15.51 -11.22
CA GLY A 38 5.79 14.35 -11.91
C GLY A 38 4.74 13.25 -12.09
N TYR A 39 5.12 11.99 -11.84
CA TYR A 39 4.30 10.80 -12.11
C TYR A 39 3.18 10.54 -11.10
N MET A 40 2.94 11.44 -10.13
CA MET A 40 1.91 11.30 -9.10
C MET A 40 1.97 9.94 -8.41
N LEU A 41 3.13 9.62 -7.83
CA LEU A 41 3.39 8.31 -7.23
C LEU A 41 3.04 8.30 -5.75
N PRO A 42 2.56 7.17 -5.21
CA PRO A 42 2.40 7.03 -3.76
C PRO A 42 3.74 7.24 -3.05
N LYS A 43 3.71 7.96 -1.93
CA LYS A 43 4.86 8.18 -1.05
C LYS A 43 4.63 7.58 0.33
N LYS A 44 3.39 7.61 0.81
CA LYS A 44 3.01 7.09 2.12
C LYS A 44 1.57 6.57 2.10
N LEU A 45 1.31 5.50 2.83
CA LEU A 45 -0.03 4.96 3.09
C LEU A 45 -0.16 4.67 4.58
N ILE A 46 -1.27 5.09 5.19
CA ILE A 46 -1.67 4.71 6.54
C ILE A 46 -3.05 4.07 6.47
N ILE A 47 -3.24 2.97 7.19
CA ILE A 47 -4.52 2.30 7.39
C ILE A 47 -4.76 2.21 8.90
N ILE A 48 -5.89 2.73 9.36
CA ILE A 48 -6.30 2.70 10.77
C ILE A 48 -7.62 1.95 10.85
N TYR A 49 -7.68 0.89 11.66
CA TYR A 49 -8.91 0.17 11.94
C TYR A 49 -9.60 0.78 13.15
N LYS A 50 -10.90 1.05 13.04
CA LYS A 50 -11.66 1.79 14.06
C LYS A 50 -12.23 0.91 15.16
N ASN A 51 -12.46 -0.37 14.86
CA ASN A 51 -13.06 -1.34 15.78
C ASN A 51 -12.02 -2.23 16.48
N GLU A 52 -10.75 -2.03 16.18
CA GLU A 52 -9.63 -2.76 16.78
C GLU A 52 -8.69 -1.71 17.36
N GLU A 53 -8.65 -1.60 18.69
CA GLU A 53 -7.79 -0.64 19.38
C GLU A 53 -6.34 -0.79 18.91
N ASP A 54 -5.70 0.35 18.66
CA ASP A 54 -4.30 0.47 18.25
C ASP A 54 -3.89 -0.26 16.96
N LYS A 55 -4.83 -0.81 16.19
CA LYS A 55 -4.49 -1.47 14.93
C LYS A 55 -4.30 -0.47 13.81
N ARG A 56 -3.02 -0.20 13.53
CA ARG A 56 -2.57 0.69 12.46
C ARG A 56 -1.45 0.05 11.65
N TYR A 57 -1.53 0.24 10.33
CA TYR A 57 -0.46 -0.11 9.41
C TYR A 57 0.05 1.14 8.71
N GLU A 58 1.35 1.19 8.47
CA GLU A 58 2.01 2.28 7.78
C GLU A 58 2.98 1.73 6.74
N ALA A 59 2.91 2.26 5.53
CA ALA A 59 3.85 1.96 4.46
C ALA A 59 4.45 3.24 3.91
N THR A 60 5.76 3.22 3.65
CA THR A 60 6.47 4.26 2.93
C THR A 60 6.97 3.69 1.61
N PHE A 61 6.72 4.41 0.53
CA PHE A 61 7.11 4.01 -0.82
C PHE A 61 8.28 4.87 -1.26
N ASN A 62 9.33 4.22 -1.75
CA ASN A 62 10.53 4.88 -2.26
C ASN A 62 11.04 4.15 -3.51
N THR A 63 11.94 4.81 -4.23
CA THR A 63 12.73 4.16 -5.30
C THR A 63 11.89 3.48 -6.40
N TRP A 64 10.79 4.13 -6.78
CA TRP A 64 9.92 3.64 -7.85
C TRP A 64 10.69 3.43 -9.16
N LYS A 65 10.58 2.22 -9.72
CA LYS A 65 11.01 1.91 -11.08
C LYS A 65 9.76 1.80 -11.96
N LEU A 66 9.58 2.74 -12.88
CA LEU A 66 8.46 2.75 -13.80
C LEU A 66 8.81 1.98 -15.07
N ASN A 67 7.83 1.25 -15.61
CA ASN A 67 7.98 0.40 -16.79
C ASN A 67 9.22 -0.53 -16.74
N PRO A 68 9.46 -1.25 -15.63
CA PRO A 68 10.55 -2.21 -15.60
C PRO A 68 10.25 -3.38 -16.54
N ASN A 69 11.29 -3.90 -17.20
CA ASN A 69 11.19 -5.21 -17.84
C ASN A 69 11.36 -6.28 -16.74
N ILE A 70 10.27 -6.99 -16.42
CA ILE A 70 10.24 -8.00 -15.36
C ILE A 70 10.13 -9.39 -16.01
N PRO A 71 11.11 -10.29 -15.82
CA PRO A 71 11.03 -11.65 -16.36
C PRO A 71 9.94 -12.46 -15.64
N SER A 72 9.25 -13.36 -16.35
CA SER A 72 8.18 -14.20 -15.78
C SER A 72 8.67 -15.07 -14.62
N SER A 73 9.94 -15.49 -14.67
CA SER A 73 10.57 -16.36 -13.67
C SER A 73 10.59 -15.77 -12.26
N ILE A 74 10.46 -14.45 -12.07
CA ILE A 74 10.38 -13.85 -10.73
C ILE A 74 9.06 -14.18 -10.02
N PHE A 75 8.02 -14.52 -10.79
CA PHE A 75 6.71 -14.93 -10.28
C PHE A 75 6.59 -16.44 -10.14
N GLU A 76 7.63 -17.20 -10.50
CA GLU A 76 7.69 -18.64 -10.33
C GLU A 76 8.32 -18.99 -8.98
N PHE A 77 7.66 -19.88 -8.23
CA PHE A 77 8.22 -20.36 -6.97
C PHE A 77 9.21 -21.49 -7.23
N THR A 78 10.49 -21.23 -6.97
CA THR A 78 11.51 -22.29 -6.91
C THR A 78 11.73 -22.68 -5.44
N PRO A 79 11.30 -23.89 -5.00
CA PRO A 79 11.49 -24.29 -3.62
C PRO A 79 12.99 -24.41 -3.28
N PRO A 80 13.46 -23.86 -2.16
CA PRO A 80 14.79 -24.13 -1.64
C PRO A 80 15.03 -25.63 -1.40
N PRO A 81 16.28 -26.11 -1.42
CA PRO A 81 16.59 -27.48 -1.02
C PRO A 81 15.98 -27.85 0.32
N HIS A 82 15.53 -29.11 0.47
CA HIS A 82 14.87 -29.63 1.67
C HIS A 82 13.51 -29.00 2.01
N SER A 83 12.94 -28.18 1.13
CA SER A 83 11.55 -27.72 1.28
C SER A 83 10.56 -28.86 1.06
N ARG A 84 9.47 -28.85 1.84
CA ARG A 84 8.34 -29.77 1.65
C ARG A 84 7.12 -28.97 1.25
N LEU A 85 6.47 -29.36 0.15
CA LEU A 85 5.19 -28.78 -0.25
C LEU A 85 4.12 -29.11 0.81
N ILE A 86 3.45 -28.09 1.31
CA ILE A 86 2.24 -28.24 2.13
C ILE A 86 1.06 -27.81 1.26
N SER A 87 0.31 -28.77 0.75
CA SER A 87 -0.89 -28.49 -0.03
C SER A 87 -2.01 -27.98 0.89
N ILE A 88 -2.40 -26.72 0.73
CA ILE A 88 -3.59 -26.17 1.39
C ILE A 88 -4.77 -26.46 0.49
N MET A 89 -5.65 -27.37 0.89
CA MET A 89 -6.96 -27.54 0.25
C MET A 89 -7.92 -26.50 0.84
N ALA A 90 -8.72 -25.86 -0.01
CA ALA A 90 -9.79 -25.00 0.46
C ALA A 90 -10.75 -25.82 1.34
N LYS A 91 -11.12 -25.27 2.49
CA LYS A 91 -12.12 -25.87 3.36
C LYS A 91 -13.46 -25.90 2.61
N SER A 92 -14.00 -27.10 2.40
CA SER A 92 -15.34 -27.32 1.84
C SER A 92 -16.42 -26.75 2.75
#